data_AF-A0A920QAZ1-F1
#
_entry.id   AF-A0A920QAZ1-F1
#
_cell.length_a   1.000
_cell.length_b   1.000
_cell.length_c   1.000
_cell.angle_alpha   90.00
_cell.angle_beta   90.00
_cell.angle_gamma   90.00
#
_symmetry.space_group_name_H-M   'P 1'
#
loop_
_entity.id
_entity.type
_entity.pdbx_description
1 polymer ?
#
loop_
_entity_poly.entity_id
_entity_poly.type
_entity_poly.pdbx_seq_one_letter_code
_entity_poly.pdbx_strand_id
1 'polypeptide(L)'
;MKGFWFALEDASLENGCMWTIPGGHRNDLKSRFFRNKKGDGTEMEIIDDSPWETSKLVPLEVRAGSMIVLHGLLPHMSHANRSERTRHAYTMHIIEGLADYPEWNWLQRPTEMPLRGF
;
A
#
# COMPACT_ATOMS: atom_id res chain seq x y z
N MET A 1 0.70 4.34 9.96
CA MET A 1 0.28 3.04 9.40
C MET A 1 1.48 2.34 8.75
N LYS A 2 1.52 1.01 8.79
CA LYS A 2 2.50 0.17 8.09
C LYS A 2 1.78 -0.93 7.31
N GLY A 3 2.20 -1.17 6.07
CA GLY A 3 1.69 -2.27 5.24
C GLY A 3 2.59 -3.49 5.38
N PHE A 4 2.02 -4.64 5.71
CA PHE A 4 2.72 -5.92 5.77
C PHE A 4 2.26 -6.72 4.56
N TRP A 5 3.21 -7.05 3.68
CA TRP A 5 2.96 -7.79 2.46
C TRP A 5 3.67 -9.14 2.56
N PHE A 6 2.92 -10.23 2.53
CA PHE A 6 3.41 -11.59 2.66
C PHE A 6 3.40 -12.28 1.30
N ALA A 7 4.57 -12.72 0.85
CA ALA A 7 4.69 -13.51 -0.36
C ALA A 7 4.15 -14.92 -0.09
N LEU A 8 3.03 -15.29 -0.70
CA LEU A 8 2.54 -16.68 -0.65
C LEU A 8 3.23 -17.55 -1.70
N GLU A 9 3.76 -16.91 -2.74
CA GLU A 9 4.56 -17.49 -3.82
C GLU A 9 5.81 -16.63 -4.05
N ASP A 10 6.79 -17.16 -4.78
CA ASP A 10 7.93 -16.36 -5.22
C ASP A 10 7.45 -15.15 -6.02
N ALA A 11 8.05 -13.98 -5.76
CA ALA A 11 7.80 -12.76 -6.49
C ALA A 11 9.09 -12.31 -7.17
N SER A 12 9.09 -12.33 -8.50
CA SER A 12 10.22 -11.96 -9.35
C SER A 12 9.84 -10.82 -10.30
N LEU A 13 10.82 -10.31 -11.04
CA LEU A 13 10.60 -9.35 -12.13
C LEU A 13 9.59 -9.88 -13.17
N GLU A 14 9.59 -11.19 -13.41
CA GLU A 14 8.77 -11.83 -14.44
C GLU A 14 7.29 -11.91 -14.05
N ASN A 15 7.00 -12.24 -12.78
CA ASN A 15 5.62 -12.42 -12.29
C ASN A 15 5.08 -11.23 -11.49
N GLY A 16 5.77 -10.08 -11.54
CA GLY A 16 5.27 -8.81 -11.03
C GLY A 16 5.55 -8.59 -9.54
N CYS A 17 6.82 -8.68 -9.14
CA CYS A 17 7.28 -8.25 -7.82
C CYS A 17 6.93 -6.77 -7.54
N MET A 18 7.04 -6.41 -6.27
CA MET A 18 6.90 -5.02 -5.84
C MET A 18 8.12 -4.21 -6.29
N TRP A 19 7.92 -2.91 -6.46
CA TRP A 19 8.95 -1.91 -6.72
C TRP A 19 8.76 -0.75 -5.76
N THR A 20 9.84 -0.11 -5.37
CA THR A 20 9.79 1.06 -4.47
C THR A 20 10.86 2.08 -4.82
N ILE A 21 10.69 3.32 -4.37
CA ILE A 21 11.72 4.35 -4.39
C ILE A 21 12.35 4.39 -2.99
N PRO A 22 13.59 3.88 -2.80
CA PRO A 22 14.26 3.91 -1.51
C PRO A 22 14.33 5.34 -0.94
N GLY A 23 13.98 5.49 0.34
CA GLY A 23 13.91 6.80 1.00
C GLY A 23 12.66 7.63 0.67
N GLY A 24 11.83 7.23 -0.31
CA GLY A 24 10.66 8.00 -0.75
C GLY A 24 9.60 8.22 0.33
N HIS A 25 9.60 7.42 1.40
CA HIS A 25 8.74 7.61 2.57
C HIS A 25 8.99 8.90 3.36
N ARG A 26 10.07 9.63 3.06
CA ARG A 26 10.40 10.93 3.65
C ARG A 26 9.81 12.11 2.88
N ASN A 27 9.23 11.85 1.71
CA ASN A 27 8.55 12.87 0.93
C ASN A 27 7.10 13.02 1.40
N ASP A 28 6.48 14.15 1.04
CA ASP A 28 5.07 14.40 1.33
C ASP A 28 4.14 13.52 0.49
N LEU A 29 2.90 13.38 0.96
CA LEU A 29 1.85 12.65 0.26
C LEU A 29 1.45 13.41 -1.01
N LYS A 30 1.50 12.73 -2.16
CA LYS A 30 1.11 13.33 -3.45
C LYS A 30 -0.40 13.36 -3.70
N SER A 31 -1.13 12.40 -3.16
CA SER A 31 -2.57 12.29 -3.39
C SER A 31 -3.26 11.47 -2.30
N ARG A 32 -4.55 11.72 -2.08
CA ARG A 32 -5.33 11.13 -1.00
C ARG A 32 -6.69 10.64 -1.50
N PHE A 33 -7.02 9.40 -1.15
CA PHE A 33 -8.33 8.80 -1.41
C PHE A 33 -9.17 8.79 -0.13
N PHE A 34 -10.38 9.34 -0.19
CA PHE A 34 -11.22 9.56 0.99
C PHE A 34 -12.71 9.38 0.68
N ARG A 35 -13.52 9.20 1.71
CA ARG A 35 -14.99 9.18 1.62
C ARG A 35 -15.49 10.60 1.39
N ASN A 36 -16.41 10.79 0.45
CA ASN A 36 -17.00 12.11 0.21
C ASN A 36 -17.81 12.60 1.42
N LYS A 37 -18.09 13.90 1.50
CA LYS A 37 -18.81 14.50 2.63
C LYS A 37 -20.25 13.98 2.82
N LYS A 38 -20.84 13.40 1.76
CA LYS A 38 -22.20 12.83 1.78
C LYS A 38 -22.22 11.41 2.33
N GLY A 39 -21.08 10.72 2.38
CA GLY A 39 -20.96 9.35 2.83
C GLY A 39 -21.44 8.28 1.84
N ASP A 40 -21.79 8.67 0.62
CA ASP A 40 -22.35 7.78 -0.43
C ASP A 40 -21.34 7.41 -1.54
N GLY A 41 -20.09 7.86 -1.40
CA GLY A 41 -19.04 7.59 -2.37
C GLY A 41 -17.64 7.98 -1.90
N THR A 42 -16.71 7.98 -2.84
CA THR A 42 -15.28 8.26 -2.59
C THR A 42 -14.74 9.27 -3.59
N GLU A 43 -13.77 10.06 -3.16
CA GLU A 43 -13.10 11.08 -3.96
C GLU A 43 -11.56 10.91 -3.88
N MET A 44 -10.88 11.45 -4.89
CA MET A 44 -9.43 11.54 -4.95
C MET A 44 -9.03 13.02 -4.92
N GLU A 45 -8.20 13.40 -3.95
CA GLU A 45 -7.55 14.71 -3.88
C GLU A 45 -6.13 14.57 -4.41
N ILE A 46 -5.77 15.40 -5.40
CA ILE A 46 -4.40 15.52 -5.88
C ILE A 46 -3.76 16.69 -5.13
N ILE A 47 -2.72 16.40 -4.36
CA ILE A 47 -1.96 17.37 -3.56
C ILE A 47 -0.75 17.85 -4.35
N ASP A 48 -0.09 16.93 -5.05
CA ASP A 48 1.05 17.17 -5.93
C ASP A 48 0.95 16.24 -7.15
N ASP A 49 0.80 16.82 -8.33
CA ASP A 49 0.70 16.10 -9.61
C ASP A 49 2.06 15.96 -10.33
N SER A 50 3.16 16.31 -9.67
CA SER A 50 4.49 16.09 -10.25
C SER A 50 4.74 14.59 -10.46
N PRO A 51 5.42 14.21 -11.57
CA PRO A 51 5.65 12.81 -11.87
C PRO A 51 6.52 12.14 -10.81
N TRP A 52 6.35 10.83 -10.64
CA TRP A 52 7.27 10.03 -9.85
C TRP A 52 8.60 9.87 -10.58
N GLU A 53 9.72 9.94 -9.85
CA GLU A 53 11.05 9.68 -10.38
C GLU A 53 11.26 8.17 -10.60
N THR A 54 10.64 7.62 -11.66
CA THR A 54 10.65 6.18 -11.95
C THR A 54 12.04 5.61 -12.18
N SER A 55 13.03 6.44 -12.53
CA SER A 55 14.44 6.04 -12.63
C SER A 55 15.05 5.59 -11.29
N LYS A 56 14.43 5.93 -10.15
CA LYS A 56 14.86 5.52 -8.81
C LYS A 56 14.16 4.26 -8.30
N LEU A 57 13.29 3.65 -9.10
CA LEU A 57 12.59 2.43 -8.70
C LEU A 57 13.58 1.25 -8.56
N VAL A 58 13.47 0.54 -7.44
CA VAL A 58 14.22 -0.69 -7.16
C VAL A 58 13.24 -1.84 -6.98
N PRO A 59 13.46 -2.99 -7.65
CA PRO A 59 12.60 -4.15 -7.50
C PRO A 59 12.84 -4.85 -6.16
N LEU A 60 11.78 -5.43 -5.61
CA LEU A 60 11.80 -6.21 -4.37
C LEU A 60 11.44 -7.67 -4.70
N GLU A 61 12.39 -8.38 -5.31
CA GLU A 61 12.25 -9.82 -5.56
C GLU A 61 12.43 -10.61 -4.26
N VAL A 62 11.49 -11.51 -3.98
CA VAL A 62 11.48 -12.28 -2.74
C VAL A 62 10.97 -13.70 -2.96
N ARG A 63 11.39 -14.64 -2.12
CA ARG A 63 10.89 -16.01 -2.12
C ARG A 63 9.57 -16.12 -1.34
N ALA A 64 8.78 -17.15 -1.64
CA ALA A 64 7.61 -17.52 -0.84
C ALA A 64 7.95 -17.59 0.67
N GLY A 65 7.04 -17.08 1.50
CA GLY A 65 7.21 -16.95 2.94
C GLY A 65 7.91 -15.66 3.40
N SER A 66 8.45 -14.86 2.49
CA SER A 66 9.03 -13.55 2.84
C SER A 66 7.95 -12.53 3.19
N MET A 67 8.25 -11.64 4.14
CA MET A 67 7.43 -10.48 4.47
C MET A 67 8.17 -9.19 4.10
N ILE A 68 7.51 -8.33 3.32
CA ILE A 68 7.94 -6.96 3.05
C ILE A 68 7.15 -6.03 3.97
N VAL A 69 7.85 -5.18 4.73
CA VAL A 69 7.24 -4.16 5.58
C VAL A 69 7.36 -2.80 4.90
N LEU A 70 6.22 -2.16 4.64
CA LEU A 70 6.10 -0.91 3.91
C LEU A 70 5.71 0.22 4.87
N HIS A 71 6.47 1.31 4.83
CA HIS A 71 6.06 2.55 5.50
C HIS A 71 4.83 3.15 4.79
N GLY A 72 3.88 3.75 5.52
CA GLY A 72 2.63 4.28 4.96
C GLY A 72 2.78 5.39 3.90
N LEU A 73 3.94 6.05 3.85
CA LEU A 73 4.30 7.04 2.82
C LEU A 73 5.24 6.50 1.73
N LEU A 74 5.67 5.24 1.82
CA LEU A 74 6.64 4.70 0.86
C LEU A 74 5.97 4.52 -0.51
N PRO A 75 6.42 5.22 -1.57
CA PRO A 75 5.92 4.99 -2.91
C PRO A 75 6.27 3.56 -3.34
N HIS A 76 5.27 2.81 -3.77
CA HIS A 76 5.44 1.45 -4.25
C HIS A 76 4.44 1.14 -5.35
N MET A 77 4.81 0.20 -6.22
CA MET A 77 3.98 -0.28 -7.31
C MET A 77 4.32 -1.73 -7.65
N SER A 78 3.51 -2.36 -8.51
CA SER A 78 3.86 -3.62 -9.16
C SER A 78 3.54 -3.52 -10.64
N HIS A 79 4.37 -4.12 -11.48
CA HIS A 79 4.03 -4.27 -12.90
C HIS A 79 2.99 -5.38 -13.11
N ALA A 80 2.34 -5.36 -14.27
CA ALA A 80 1.48 -6.45 -14.69
C ALA A 80 2.29 -7.76 -14.79
N ASN A 81 1.76 -8.84 -14.24
CA ASN A 81 2.32 -10.17 -14.40
C ASN A 81 2.12 -10.64 -15.85
N ARG A 82 3.22 -10.96 -16.54
CA ARG A 82 3.23 -11.46 -17.94
C ARG A 82 3.76 -12.89 -18.05
N SER A 83 4.04 -13.53 -16.92
CA SER A 83 4.50 -14.92 -16.85
C SER A 83 3.32 -15.90 -16.85
N GLU A 84 3.63 -17.19 -16.91
CA GLU A 84 2.63 -18.28 -16.78
C GLU A 84 2.34 -18.65 -15.32
N ARG A 85 2.97 -17.99 -14.34
CA ARG A 85 2.85 -18.30 -12.91
C ARG A 85 2.09 -17.19 -12.19
N THR A 86 1.30 -17.56 -11.19
CA THR A 86 0.67 -16.62 -10.26
C THR A 86 1.69 -15.94 -9.35
N ARG A 87 1.24 -14.89 -8.66
CA ARG A 87 1.97 -14.17 -7.62
C ARG A 87 1.04 -13.79 -6.48
N HIS A 88 0.50 -14.82 -5.83
CA HIS A 88 -0.38 -14.64 -4.69
C HIS A 88 0.37 -14.02 -3.51
N ALA A 89 -0.32 -13.10 -2.85
CA ALA A 89 0.18 -12.40 -1.69
C ALA A 89 -0.96 -12.13 -0.73
N TYR A 90 -0.64 -12.10 0.56
CA TYR A 90 -1.55 -11.67 1.61
C TYR A 90 -1.07 -10.33 2.15
N THR A 91 -1.98 -9.38 2.38
CA THR A 91 -1.61 -8.05 2.86
C THR A 91 -2.42 -7.64 4.06
N MET A 92 -1.76 -6.96 4.99
CA MET A 92 -2.37 -6.37 6.18
C MET A 92 -1.87 -4.94 6.35
N HIS A 93 -2.72 -4.02 6.76
CA HIS A 93 -2.29 -2.68 7.13
C HIS A 93 -2.52 -2.48 8.62
N ILE A 94 -1.45 -2.15 9.34
CA ILE A 94 -1.46 -1.95 10.79
C ILE A 94 -1.42 -0.46 11.09
N ILE A 95 -2.27 -0.03 12.02
CA ILE A 95 -2.36 1.33 12.52
C ILE A 95 -1.85 1.32 13.95
N GLU A 96 -1.08 2.34 14.33
CA GLU A 96 -0.63 2.47 15.72
C GLU A 96 -1.84 2.65 16.64
N GLY A 97 -1.88 1.96 17.77
CA GLY A 97 -3.06 1.94 18.64
C GLY A 97 -3.46 3.30 19.22
N LEU A 98 -2.53 4.25 19.26
CA LEU A 98 -2.76 5.62 19.71
C LEU A 98 -2.98 6.62 18.56
N ALA A 99 -2.95 6.16 17.30
CA ALA A 99 -3.19 7.04 16.17
C ALA A 99 -4.68 7.36 16.04
N ASP A 100 -4.98 8.62 15.76
CA ASP A 100 -6.29 9.01 15.27
C ASP A 100 -6.55 8.36 13.91
N TYR A 101 -7.72 7.74 13.75
CA TYR A 101 -8.16 7.15 12.49
C TYR A 101 -9.27 8.02 11.90
N PRO A 102 -8.95 8.85 10.89
CA PRO A 102 -9.91 9.83 10.40
C PRO A 102 -11.22 9.21 9.90
N GLU A 103 -12.34 9.80 10.30
CA GLU A 103 -13.70 9.39 9.87
C GLU A 103 -13.91 9.49 8.35
N TRP A 104 -13.13 10.35 7.69
CA TRP A 104 -13.14 10.51 6.24
C TRP A 104 -12.32 9.44 5.50
N ASN A 105 -11.60 8.53 6.17
CA ASN A 105 -11.01 7.39 5.49
C ASN A 105 -12.12 6.56 4.82
N TRP A 106 -11.87 6.12 3.59
CA TRP A 106 -12.87 5.39 2.81
C TRP A 106 -13.35 4.11 3.52
N LEU A 107 -12.40 3.39 4.13
CA LEU A 107 -12.66 2.22 4.93
C LEU A 107 -13.03 2.63 6.35
N GLN A 108 -14.31 2.52 6.68
CA GLN A 108 -14.79 2.60 8.07
C GLN A 108 -15.31 1.23 8.47
N ARG A 109 -15.04 0.85 9.73
CA ARG A 109 -15.51 -0.40 10.30
C ARG A 109 -16.81 -0.15 11.05
N PRO A 110 -17.81 -1.04 10.93
CA PRO A 110 -19.03 -0.86 11.69
C PRO A 110 -18.79 -1.13 13.17
N THR A 111 -19.68 -0.64 14.03
CA THR A 111 -19.52 -0.67 15.49
C THR A 111 -19.44 -2.11 16.04
N GLU A 112 -20.11 -3.06 15.40
CA GLU A 112 -20.07 -4.50 15.73
C GLU A 112 -18.73 -5.17 15.37
N MET A 113 -17.93 -4.55 14.49
CA MET A 113 -16.67 -5.10 14.00
C MET A 113 -15.56 -4.05 14.03
N PRO A 114 -15.27 -3.40 15.18
CA PRO A 114 -14.36 -2.27 15.26
C PRO A 114 -12.94 -2.68 14.86
N LEU A 115 -12.09 -1.69 14.55
CA LEU A 115 -10.65 -1.93 14.46
C LEU A 115 -10.17 -2.50 15.81
N ARG A 116 -9.43 -3.61 15.77
CA ARG A 116 -8.88 -4.26 16.96
C ARG A 116 -7.37 -4.35 16.80
N GLY A 117 -6.66 -4.08 17.89
CA GLY A 117 -5.24 -4.39 18.03
C GLY A 117 -5.02 -5.83 18.51
N PHE A 118 -3.78 -6.12 18.91
CA PHE A 118 -3.38 -7.34 19.59
C PHE A 118 -3.29 -7.09 21.10
#